data_AF-A0AAV8FY45-F1
#
_entry.id   AF-A0AAV8FY45-F1
#
_cell.length_a   1.000
_cell.length_b   1.000
_cell.length_c   1.000
_cell.angle_alpha   90.00
_cell.angle_beta   90.00
_cell.angle_gamma   90.00
#
_symmetry.space_group_name_H-M   'P 1'
#
loop_
_entity.id
_entity.type
_entity.pdbx_description
1 polymer ?
#
loop_
_entity_poly.entity_id
_entity_poly.type
_entity_poly.pdbx_seq_one_letter_code
_entity_poly.pdbx_strand_id
1 'polypeptide(L)'
;MADWIETDECVHMCGLDRNTVGFSSDALLELSFREKLCSDNCYNTCPNIVNLYSELAAGEGASLPEMCKVVKGSRDRMMQELKSEGTPRSIAPAPAHH
;
A
#
# COMPACT_ATOMS: atom_id res chain seq x y z
N MET A 1 0.68 8.36 -27.40
CA MET A 1 0.45 7.54 -26.20
C MET A 1 0.48 6.10 -26.69
N ALA A 2 1.34 5.26 -26.09
CA ALA A 2 1.45 3.87 -26.51
C ALA A 2 0.12 3.17 -26.25
N ASP A 3 -0.24 2.23 -27.12
CA ASP A 3 -1.43 1.39 -27.07
C ASP A 3 -1.30 0.35 -25.92
N TRP A 4 -1.03 0.85 -24.71
CA TRP A 4 -0.83 0.02 -23.53
C TRP A 4 -2.21 -0.32 -22.96
N ILE A 5 -2.56 -1.59 -22.99
CA ILE A 5 -3.77 -2.10 -22.37
C ILE A 5 -3.35 -2.85 -21.12
N GLU A 6 -3.86 -2.41 -19.98
CA GLU A 6 -3.57 -3.07 -18.71
C GLU A 6 -4.16 -4.49 -18.70
N THR A 7 -3.37 -5.44 -18.20
CA THR A 7 -3.82 -6.83 -18.06
C THR A 7 -4.76 -6.98 -16.87
N ASP A 8 -5.59 -8.02 -16.86
CA ASP A 8 -6.41 -8.35 -15.69
C ASP A 8 -5.55 -8.58 -14.43
N GLU A 9 -4.35 -9.14 -14.58
CA GLU A 9 -3.39 -9.28 -13.49
C GLU A 9 -2.99 -7.91 -12.92
N CYS A 10 -2.65 -6.95 -13.79
CA CYS A 10 -2.33 -5.59 -13.41
C CYS A 10 -3.50 -4.91 -12.67
N VAL A 11 -4.71 -5.00 -13.23
CA VAL A 11 -5.93 -4.45 -12.61
C VAL A 11 -6.11 -5.02 -11.19
N HIS A 12 -5.96 -6.33 -11.03
CA HIS A 12 -6.09 -6.99 -9.73
C HIS A 12 -5.00 -6.57 -8.72
N MET A 13 -3.75 -6.45 -9.16
CA MET A 13 -2.64 -5.99 -8.31
C MET A 13 -2.85 -4.57 -7.78
N CYS A 14 -3.52 -3.71 -8.54
CA CYS A 14 -3.91 -2.37 -8.11
C CYS A 14 -5.14 -2.34 -7.20
N GLY A 15 -5.74 -3.50 -6.90
CA GLY A 15 -6.95 -3.59 -6.08
C GLY A 15 -8.24 -3.23 -6.81
N LEU A 16 -8.23 -3.29 -8.15
CA LEU A 16 -9.37 -3.00 -9.00
C LEU A 16 -9.97 -4.31 -9.56
N ASP A 17 -11.19 -4.22 -10.08
CA ASP A 17 -11.84 -5.29 -10.81
C ASP A 17 -12.45 -4.75 -12.11
N ARG A 18 -12.23 -5.45 -13.21
CA ARG A 18 -12.61 -5.00 -14.56
C ARG A 18 -14.13 -4.95 -14.77
N ASN A 19 -14.91 -5.57 -13.88
CA ASN A 19 -16.37 -5.53 -13.89
C ASN A 19 -16.95 -4.41 -13.00
N THR A 20 -16.10 -3.64 -12.29
CA THR A 20 -16.56 -2.44 -11.59
C THR A 20 -16.87 -1.33 -12.58
N VAL A 21 -18.01 -0.66 -12.40
CA VAL A 21 -18.41 0.47 -13.22
C VAL A 21 -18.00 1.77 -12.53
N GLY A 22 -17.06 2.48 -13.13
CA GLY A 22 -16.63 3.81 -12.68
C GLY A 22 -15.44 3.77 -11.73
N PHE A 23 -14.60 4.80 -11.83
CA PHE A 23 -13.51 5.08 -10.91
C PHE A 23 -13.94 6.28 -10.07
N SER A 24 -14.01 6.11 -8.75
CA SER A 24 -14.17 7.25 -7.83
C SER A 24 -12.81 7.64 -7.25
N SER A 25 -12.58 8.93 -7.18
CA SER A 25 -11.49 9.51 -6.42
C SER A 25 -11.63 9.24 -4.92
N ASP A 26 -12.84 9.03 -4.41
CA ASP A 26 -13.10 8.63 -3.01
C ASP A 26 -12.39 7.34 -2.62
N ALA A 27 -12.10 6.45 -3.58
CA ALA A 27 -11.34 5.23 -3.34
C ALA A 27 -9.95 5.54 -2.73
N LEU A 28 -9.36 6.69 -3.05
CA LEU A 28 -8.07 7.13 -2.50
C LEU A 28 -8.11 7.42 -0.99
N LEU A 29 -9.30 7.61 -0.42
CA LEU A 29 -9.52 7.76 1.02
C LEU A 29 -9.47 6.41 1.74
N GLU A 30 -9.73 5.31 1.04
CA GLU A 30 -9.65 3.96 1.60
C GLU A 30 -8.18 3.50 1.70
N LEU A 31 -7.73 3.24 2.93
CA LEU A 31 -6.36 2.80 3.20
C LEU A 31 -6.02 1.51 2.45
N SER A 32 -6.92 0.53 2.45
CA SER A 32 -6.70 -0.78 1.82
C SER A 32 -6.56 -0.69 0.29
N PHE A 33 -7.36 0.15 -0.35
CA PHE A 33 -7.19 0.45 -1.77
C PHE A 33 -5.83 1.12 -2.03
N ARG A 34 -5.50 2.15 -1.25
CA ARG A 34 -4.27 2.91 -1.41
C ARG A 34 -3.02 2.06 -1.19
N GLU A 35 -3.05 1.09 -0.28
CA GLU A 35 -1.97 0.12 -0.08
C GLU A 35 -1.69 -0.72 -1.34
N LYS A 36 -2.75 -1.18 -2.02
CA LYS A 36 -2.61 -1.94 -3.27
C LYS A 36 -2.16 -1.05 -4.41
N LEU A 37 -2.76 0.13 -4.58
CA LEU A 37 -2.40 1.11 -5.59
C LEU A 37 -0.94 1.58 -5.46
N CYS A 38 -0.47 1.80 -4.22
CA CYS A 38 0.90 2.23 -3.92
C CYS A 38 1.90 1.06 -3.77
N SER A 39 1.46 -0.18 -3.96
CA SER A 39 2.35 -1.35 -3.98
C SER A 39 3.31 -1.27 -5.16
N ASP A 40 4.52 -1.79 -5.01
CA ASP A 40 5.49 -1.76 -6.11
C ASP A 40 5.02 -2.57 -7.33
N ASN A 41 4.15 -3.57 -7.12
CA ASN A 41 3.50 -4.32 -8.20
C ASN A 41 2.59 -3.40 -9.02
N CYS A 42 1.66 -2.67 -8.41
CA CYS A 42 0.80 -1.76 -9.18
C CYS A 42 1.59 -0.56 -9.72
N TYR A 43 2.35 0.12 -8.84
CA TYR A 43 2.95 1.42 -9.15
C TYR A 43 3.95 1.37 -10.30
N ASN A 44 4.62 0.23 -10.51
CA ASN A 44 5.63 0.07 -11.57
C ASN A 44 5.16 -0.73 -12.79
N THR A 45 4.03 -1.45 -12.71
CA THR A 45 3.58 -2.32 -13.81
C THR A 45 2.28 -1.87 -14.48
N CYS A 46 1.56 -0.92 -13.86
CA CYS A 46 0.24 -0.46 -14.29
C CYS A 46 0.21 1.05 -14.60
N PRO A 47 0.96 1.52 -15.61
CA PRO A 47 1.17 2.95 -15.84
C PRO A 47 -0.14 3.73 -16.09
N ASN A 48 -1.14 3.15 -16.76
CA ASN A 48 -2.37 3.86 -17.06
C ASN A 48 -3.27 3.99 -15.82
N ILE A 49 -3.32 2.96 -14.96
CA ILE A 49 -4.09 3.03 -13.71
C ILE A 49 -3.45 4.05 -12.77
N VAL A 50 -2.13 4.01 -12.61
CA VAL A 50 -1.40 4.96 -11.77
C VAL A 50 -1.57 6.39 -12.28
N ASN A 51 -1.50 6.59 -13.61
CA ASN A 51 -1.74 7.89 -14.21
C ASN A 51 -3.18 8.38 -13.95
N LEU A 52 -4.18 7.53 -14.18
CA LEU A 52 -5.58 7.87 -13.94
C LEU A 52 -5.82 8.34 -12.50
N TYR A 53 -5.35 7.61 -11.51
CA TYR A 53 -5.51 8.00 -10.10
C TYR A 53 -4.65 9.20 -9.70
N SER A 54 -3.53 9.44 -10.39
CA SER A 54 -2.74 10.65 -10.22
C SER A 54 -3.49 11.89 -10.71
N GLU A 55 -4.15 11.78 -11.86
CA GLU A 55 -4.98 12.85 -12.43
C GLU A 55 -6.23 13.12 -11.59
N LEU A 56 -6.91 12.06 -11.12
CA LEU A 56 -8.04 12.18 -10.20
C LEU A 56 -7.64 12.89 -8.90
N ALA A 57 -6.54 12.48 -8.27
CA ALA A 57 -6.02 13.12 -7.06
C ALA A 57 -5.69 14.60 -7.32
N ALA A 58 -5.01 14.91 -8.43
CA ALA A 58 -4.66 16.27 -8.79
C ALA A 58 -5.90 17.16 -9.03
N GLY A 59 -6.96 16.60 -9.64
CA GLY A 59 -8.25 17.27 -9.80
C GLY A 59 -8.92 17.65 -8.47
N GLU A 60 -8.60 16.94 -7.40
CA GLU A 60 -9.06 17.22 -6.03
C GLU A 60 -8.07 18.04 -5.20
N GLY A 61 -6.95 18.47 -5.79
CA GLY A 61 -5.89 19.20 -5.07
C GLY A 61 -5.01 18.31 -4.19
N ALA A 62 -5.05 16.99 -4.37
CA ALA A 62 -4.19 16.01 -3.71
C ALA A 62 -3.06 15.53 -4.63
N SER A 63 -2.11 14.77 -4.06
CA SER A 63 -0.98 14.20 -4.79
C SER A 63 -0.84 12.72 -4.47
N LEU A 64 -1.08 11.85 -5.47
CA LEU A 64 -0.95 10.41 -5.31
C LEU A 64 0.45 10.00 -4.78
N PRO A 65 1.58 10.53 -5.29
CA PRO A 65 2.91 10.23 -4.74
C PRO A 65 3.07 10.53 -3.25
N GLU A 66 2.52 11.66 -2.77
CA GLU A 66 2.58 11.99 -1.34
C GLU A 66 1.74 11.03 -0.50
N MET A 67 0.55 10.69 -0.98
CA MET A 67 -0.30 9.72 -0.28
C MET A 67 0.36 8.34 -0.21
N CYS A 68 1.09 7.92 -1.25
CA CYS A 68 1.85 6.68 -1.25
C CYS A 68 3.05 6.69 -0.28
N LYS A 69 3.73 7.83 -0.10
CA LYS A 69 4.80 7.95 0.91
C LYS A 69 4.28 7.77 2.33
N VAL A 70 3.11 8.35 2.64
CA VAL A 70 2.47 8.20 3.95
C VAL A 70 2.14 6.74 4.23
N VAL A 71 1.59 6.01 3.26
CA VAL A 71 1.29 4.58 3.39
C VAL A 71 2.54 3.75 3.64
N LYS A 72 3.59 3.94 2.83
CA LYS A 72 4.87 3.22 3.00
C LYS A 72 5.49 3.49 4.38
N GLY A 73 5.52 4.76 4.81
CA GLY A 73 6.04 5.13 6.13
C GLY A 73 5.26 4.52 7.30
N SER A 74 3.92 4.49 7.22
CA SER A 74 3.08 3.84 8.25
C SER A 74 3.33 2.34 8.34
N ARG A 75 3.44 1.66 7.19
CA ARG A 75 3.77 0.23 7.12
C ARG A 75 5.14 -0.06 7.71
N ASP A 76 6.15 0.73 7.37
CA ASP A 76 7.52 0.52 7.85
C ASP A 76 7.62 0.71 9.37
N ARG A 77 6.87 1.68 9.93
CA ARG A 77 6.76 1.87 11.39
C ARG A 77 6.10 0.68 12.07
N MET A 78 4.95 0.23 11.57
CA MET A 78 4.27 -0.97 12.09
C MET A 78 5.19 -2.20 12.08
N MET A 79 5.94 -2.40 11.00
CA MET A 79 6.89 -3.52 10.88
C MET A 79 8.08 -3.40 11.84
N GLN A 80 8.49 -2.19 12.23
CA GLN A 80 9.53 -1.98 13.25
C GLN A 80 9.01 -2.30 14.65
N GLU A 81 7.77 -1.92 14.98
CA GLU A 81 7.16 -2.20 16.28
C GLU A 81 6.97 -3.71 16.49
N LEU A 82 6.45 -4.43 15.49
CA LEU A 82 6.30 -5.90 15.53
C LEU A 82 7.64 -6.63 15.73
N LYS A 83 8.74 -6.10 15.20
CA LYS A 83 10.08 -6.66 15.39
C LYS A 83 10.65 -6.39 16.78
N SER A 84 10.14 -5.37 17.47
CA SER A 84 10.66 -4.95 18.78
C SER A 84 10.05 -5.72 19.96
N GLU A 85 8.97 -6.48 19.76
CA GLU A 85 8.33 -7.33 20.78
C GLU A 85 8.98 -8.73 20.91
N GLY A 86 10.26 -8.84 20.58
CA GLY A 86 11.04 -10.09 20.63
C GLY A 86 12.20 -10.05 21.63
N THR A 87 11.98 -9.62 22.88
CA THR A 87 12.95 -9.88 23.96
C THR A 87 12.45 -11.01 24.84
N PRO A 88 12.99 -12.24 24.73
CA PRO A 88 12.71 -13.27 25.72
C PRO A 88 13.25 -12.76 27.05
N ARG A 89 12.35 -12.57 28.03
CA ARG A 89 12.70 -12.24 29.40
C ARG A 89 13.53 -13.42 29.93
N SER A 90 14.84 -13.32 29.94
CA SER A 90 15.72 -14.33 30.54
C SER A 90 15.29 -14.57 31.97
N ILE A 91 14.62 -15.70 32.22
CA ILE A 91 14.31 -16.17 33.56
C ILE A 91 15.64 -16.65 34.12
N ALA A 92 16.25 -15.86 35.00
CA ALA A 92 17.42 -16.29 35.75
C ALA A 92 17.05 -17.51 36.62
N PRO A 93 17.84 -18.59 36.63
CA PRO A 93 17.57 -19.73 37.49
C PRO A 93 17.76 -19.35 38.96
N ALA A 94 16.82 -19.77 39.82
CA ALA A 94 16.86 -19.57 41.27
C ALA A 94 18.02 -20.35 41.90
N PRO A 95 18.68 -19.83 42.96
CA PRO A 95 19.77 -20.53 43.62
C PRO A 95 19.23 -21.70 44.47
N ALA A 96 19.89 -22.86 44.35
CA ALA A 96 19.65 -24.00 45.23
C ALA A 96 20.28 -23.73 46.60
N HIS A 97 19.49 -23.81 47.67
CA HIS A 97 19.97 -23.84 49.04
C HIS A 97 20.11 -25.30 49.51
N HIS A 98 21.24 -25.58 50.16
CA HIS A 98 21.64 -26.85 50.80
C HIS A 98 20.72 -27.26 51.94
#